data_AF-A0A960SS25-F1
#
_entry.id   AF-A0A960SS25-F1
#
_cell.length_a   1.000
_cell.length_b   1.000
_cell.length_c   1.000
_cell.angle_alpha   90.00
_cell.angle_beta   90.00
_cell.angle_gamma   90.00
#
_symmetry.space_group_name_H-M   'P 1'
#
loop_
_entity.id
_entity.type
_entity.pdbx_description
1 polymer ?
#
loop_
_entity_poly.entity_id
_entity_poly.type
_entity_poly.pdbx_seq_one_letter_code
_entity_poly.pdbx_strand_id
1 'polypeptide(L)'
;ANKIVALGGEPTTTPRPVPPARGNREMLEAVLAAEQKAAADYTQRAREADEFGDKGLAVQLEDMVRDESGHSEETQRILQDWPL
;
A
#
# COMPACT_ATOMS: atom_id res chain seq x y z
N ALA A 1 -4.41 0.93 -13.64
CA ALA A 1 -4.56 1.95 -14.70
C ALA A 1 -5.97 1.95 -15.32
N ASN A 2 -6.47 0.82 -15.85
CA ASN A 2 -7.77 0.76 -16.56
C ASN A 2 -8.96 1.34 -15.78
N LYS A 3 -9.05 1.08 -14.46
CA LYS A 3 -10.12 1.63 -13.63
C LYS A 3 -10.11 3.17 -13.57
N ILE A 4 -8.94 3.81 -13.54
CA ILE A 4 -8.82 5.28 -13.54
C ILE A 4 -9.40 5.85 -14.85
N VAL A 5 -9.04 5.26 -16.00
CA VAL A 5 -9.58 5.66 -17.31
C VAL A 5 -11.08 5.43 -17.40
N ALA A 6 -11.58 4.29 -16.90
CA ALA A 6 -13.01 3.97 -16.88
C ALA A 6 -13.83 4.97 -16.05
N LEU A 7 -13.23 5.58 -15.03
CA LEU A 7 -13.82 6.64 -14.21
C LEU A 7 -13.58 8.06 -14.79
N GLY A 8 -13.01 8.17 -16.00
CA GLY A 8 -12.79 9.44 -16.71
C GLY A 8 -11.51 10.19 -16.34
N GLY A 9 -10.59 9.56 -15.60
CA GLY A 9 -9.31 10.16 -15.19
C GLY A 9 -8.13 9.77 -16.10
N GLU A 10 -7.02 10.49 -15.93
CA GLU A 10 -5.72 10.19 -16.56
C GLU A 10 -4.77 9.57 -15.51
N PRO A 11 -4.25 8.34 -15.72
CA PRO A 11 -3.34 7.71 -14.77
C PRO A 11 -1.96 8.36 -14.81
N THR A 12 -1.28 8.40 -13.65
CA THR A 12 0.13 8.79 -13.56
C THR A 12 1.05 7.57 -13.51
N THR A 13 2.27 7.73 -14.04
CA THR A 13 3.37 6.77 -13.93
C THR A 13 4.48 7.25 -12.98
N THR A 14 4.31 8.43 -12.36
CA THR A 14 5.28 8.99 -11.44
C THR A 14 5.13 8.34 -10.06
N PRO A 15 6.13 7.57 -9.58
CA PRO A 15 6.05 6.92 -8.28
C PRO A 15 6.29 7.92 -7.14
N ARG A 16 5.95 7.52 -5.91
CA ARG A 16 6.40 8.24 -4.72
C ARG A 16 7.93 8.16 -4.60
N PRO A 17 8.62 9.22 -4.14
CA PRO A 17 10.04 9.17 -3.87
C PRO A 17 10.38 8.07 -2.86
N VAL A 18 11.41 7.27 -3.16
CA VAL A 18 11.95 6.27 -2.23
C VAL A 18 13.28 6.84 -1.68
N PRO A 19 13.37 7.10 -0.37
CA PRO A 19 14.59 7.63 0.22
C PRO A 19 15.73 6.59 0.12
N PRO A 20 16.99 7.03 -0.09
CA PRO A 20 18.12 6.12 -0.10
C PRO A 20 18.35 5.54 1.31
N ALA A 21 18.54 4.23 1.41
CA ALA A 21 18.89 3.54 2.65
C ALA A 21 20.40 3.25 2.71
N ARG A 22 20.99 3.37 3.91
CA ARG A 22 22.42 3.12 4.19
C ARG A 22 22.73 1.68 4.54
N GLY A 23 21.71 0.83 4.67
CA GLY A 23 21.85 -0.60 4.95
C GLY A 23 20.51 -1.33 4.99
N ASN A 24 20.57 -2.65 5.14
CA ASN A 24 19.39 -3.52 5.04
C ASN A 24 18.32 -3.21 6.09
N ARG A 25 18.72 -2.84 7.31
CA ARG A 25 17.77 -2.49 8.36
C ARG A 25 16.97 -1.23 8.02
N GLU A 26 17.64 -0.17 7.60
CA GLU A 26 16.99 1.09 7.18
C GLU A 26 16.09 0.87 5.96
N MET A 27 16.48 -0.04 5.06
CA MET A 27 15.65 -0.46 3.93
C MET A 27 14.35 -1.11 4.41
N LEU A 28 14.40 -2.02 5.39
CA LEU A 28 13.20 -2.68 5.92
C LEU A 28 12.32 -1.72 6.75
N GLU A 29 12.91 -0.78 7.47
CA GLU A 29 12.16 0.29 8.16
C GLU A 29 11.41 1.17 7.13
N ALA A 30 12.04 1.49 6.01
CA ALA A 30 11.41 2.21 4.91
C ALA A 30 10.29 1.39 4.22
N VAL A 31 10.51 0.08 4.03
CA VAL A 31 9.48 -0.84 3.51
C VAL A 31 8.29 -0.88 4.47
N LEU A 32 8.50 -1.11 5.77
CA LEU A 32 7.43 -1.15 6.75
C LEU A 32 6.57 0.13 6.73
N ALA A 33 7.22 1.29 6.66
CA ALA A 33 6.53 2.57 6.55
C ALA A 33 5.73 2.70 5.24
N ALA A 34 6.27 2.20 4.13
CA ALA A 34 5.58 2.19 2.84
C ALA A 34 4.35 1.27 2.86
N GLU A 35 4.46 0.05 3.41
CA GLU A 35 3.35 -0.91 3.50
C GLU A 35 2.22 -0.38 4.39
N GLN A 36 2.55 0.16 5.56
CA GLN A 36 1.56 0.76 6.47
C GLN A 36 0.83 1.94 5.81
N LYS A 37 1.57 2.75 5.05
CA LYS A 37 0.97 3.85 4.29
C LYS A 37 0.07 3.33 3.16
N ALA A 38 0.49 2.30 2.44
CA ALA A 38 -0.29 1.71 1.36
C ALA A 38 -1.60 1.11 1.89
N ALA A 39 -1.55 0.35 3.00
CA ALA A 39 -2.73 -0.18 3.66
C ALA A 39 -3.71 0.94 4.07
N ALA A 40 -3.21 2.04 4.63
CA ALA A 40 -4.05 3.20 4.99
C ALA A 40 -4.68 3.89 3.76
N ASP A 41 -3.88 4.14 2.72
CA ASP A 41 -4.33 4.76 1.47
C ASP A 41 -5.41 3.89 0.78
N TYR A 42 -5.20 2.57 0.68
CA TYR A 42 -6.18 1.66 0.07
C TYR A 42 -7.43 1.48 0.93
N THR A 43 -7.31 1.47 2.26
CA THR A 43 -8.47 1.45 3.17
C THR A 43 -9.36 2.66 2.93
N GLN A 44 -8.76 3.84 2.82
CA GLN A 44 -9.50 5.07 2.52
C GLN A 44 -10.17 4.99 1.15
N ARG A 45 -9.47 4.54 0.11
CA ARG A 45 -10.05 4.37 -1.23
C ARG A 45 -11.17 3.33 -1.27
N ALA A 46 -11.07 2.24 -0.50
CA ALA A 46 -12.11 1.22 -0.44
C ALA A 46 -13.42 1.79 0.13
N ARG A 47 -13.32 2.62 1.18
CA ARG A 47 -14.48 3.34 1.75
C ARG A 47 -15.11 4.29 0.73
N GLU A 48 -14.28 5.09 0.05
CA GLU A 48 -14.76 6.00 -0.99
C GLU A 48 -15.42 5.25 -2.16
N ALA A 49 -14.90 4.09 -2.55
CA ALA A 49 -15.49 3.25 -3.60
C ALA A 49 -16.83 2.65 -3.16
N ASP A 50 -16.96 2.23 -1.90
CA ASP A 50 -18.20 1.73 -1.32
C ASP A 50 -19.27 2.84 -1.22
N GLU A 51 -18.87 4.04 -0.75
CA GLU A 51 -19.72 5.24 -0.73
C GLU A 51 -20.18 5.68 -2.13
N PHE A 52 -19.30 5.52 -3.14
CA PHE A 52 -19.62 5.77 -4.54
C PHE A 52 -20.51 4.66 -5.16
N GLY A 53 -20.66 3.52 -4.50
CA GLY A 53 -21.44 2.37 -4.97
C GLY A 53 -20.72 1.44 -5.96
N ASP A 54 -19.41 1.61 -6.20
CA ASP A 54 -18.61 0.68 -7.01
C ASP A 54 -18.10 -0.48 -6.14
N LYS A 55 -18.99 -1.44 -5.86
CA LYS A 55 -18.67 -2.55 -4.96
C LYS A 55 -17.53 -3.43 -5.47
N GLY A 56 -17.40 -3.57 -6.80
CA GLY A 56 -16.31 -4.33 -7.39
C GLY A 56 -14.94 -3.68 -7.14
N LEU A 57 -14.86 -2.35 -7.22
CA LEU A 57 -13.66 -1.61 -6.87
C LEU A 57 -13.36 -1.67 -5.37
N ALA A 58 -14.38 -1.54 -4.51
CA ALA A 58 -14.20 -1.64 -3.07
C ALA A 58 -13.57 -3.00 -2.67
N VAL A 59 -14.11 -4.12 -3.18
CA VAL A 59 -13.56 -5.47 -2.93
C VAL A 59 -12.11 -5.58 -3.44
N GLN A 60 -11.82 -5.08 -4.64
CA GLN A 60 -10.47 -5.11 -5.18
C GLN A 60 -9.47 -4.34 -4.30
N LEU A 61 -9.88 -3.21 -3.72
CA LEU A 61 -9.05 -2.42 -2.82
C LEU A 61 -8.89 -3.09 -1.46
N GLU A 62 -9.93 -3.76 -0.95
CA GLU A 62 -9.87 -4.56 0.29
C GLU A 62 -8.90 -5.75 0.15
N ASP A 63 -8.84 -6.40 -1.01
CA ASP A 63 -7.82 -7.41 -1.31
C ASP A 63 -6.40 -6.82 -1.24
N MET A 64 -6.17 -5.62 -1.79
CA MET A 64 -4.89 -4.93 -1.66
C MET A 64 -4.56 -4.61 -0.19
N VAL A 65 -5.55 -4.14 0.59
CA VAL A 65 -5.36 -3.91 2.04
C VAL A 65 -4.93 -5.18 2.77
N ARG A 66 -5.53 -6.34 2.44
CA ARG A 66 -5.14 -7.63 3.02
C ARG A 66 -3.67 -7.94 2.71
N ASP A 67 -3.26 -7.78 1.46
CA ASP A 67 -1.91 -8.09 1.02
C ASP A 67 -0.87 -7.18 1.73
N GLU A 68 -1.08 -5.85 1.74
CA GLU A 68 -0.15 -4.93 2.41
C GLU A 68 -0.13 -5.10 3.93
N SER A 69 -1.25 -5.50 4.55
CA SER A 69 -1.28 -5.84 5.97
C SER A 69 -0.35 -7.02 6.25
N GLY A 70 -0.42 -8.10 5.46
CA GLY A 70 0.47 -9.24 5.56
C GLY A 70 1.94 -8.89 5.33
N HIS A 71 2.24 -8.05 4.33
CA HIS A 71 3.60 -7.55 4.08
C HIS A 71 4.15 -6.74 5.27
N SER A 72 3.32 -5.87 5.85
CA SER A 72 3.69 -5.05 6.99
C SER A 72 3.97 -5.89 8.25
N GLU A 73 3.14 -6.90 8.52
CA GLU A 73 3.30 -7.80 9.67
C GLU A 73 4.58 -8.66 9.55
N GLU A 74 4.84 -9.21 8.36
CA GLU A 74 6.09 -9.95 8.08
C GLU A 74 7.31 -9.06 8.28
N THR A 75 7.32 -7.86 7.67
CA THR A 75 8.44 -6.92 7.77
C THR A 75 8.67 -6.49 9.21
N GLN A 76 7.59 -6.23 9.94
CA GLN A 76 7.67 -5.88 11.36
C GLN A 76 8.26 -7.01 12.20
N ARG A 77 7.88 -8.27 11.94
CA ARG A 77 8.49 -9.42 12.62
C ARG A 77 9.99 -9.52 12.33
N ILE A 78 10.41 -9.38 11.07
CA ILE A 78 11.83 -9.39 10.70
C ILE A 78 12.61 -8.29 11.45
N LEU A 79 12.05 -7.09 11.55
CA LEU A 79 12.67 -5.98 12.30
C LEU A 79 12.71 -6.23 13.81
N GLN A 80 11.68 -6.88 14.38
CA GLN A 80 11.65 -7.26 15.79
C GLN A 80 12.69 -8.33 16.14
N ASP A 81 12.88 -9.31 15.26
CA ASP A 81 13.83 -10.41 15.42
C ASP A 81 15.22 -10.09 14.83
N TRP A 82 15.49 -8.83 14.50
CA TRP A 82 16.72 -8.44 13.82
C TRP A 82 17.96 -8.75 14.67
N PRO A 83 18.92 -9.56 14.18
CA PRO A 83 20.10 -9.89 14.95
C PRO A 83 20.94 -8.64 15.18
N LEU A 84 21.21 -8.34 16.46
CA LEU A 84 22.12 -7.29 16.91
C LEU A 84 23.58 -7.62 16.54
#